data_AF-A0A2A3D1I7-F1
#
_entry.id   AF-A0A2A3D1I7-F1
#
_cell.length_a   1.000
_cell.length_b   1.000
_cell.length_c   1.000
_cell.angle_alpha   90.00
_cell.angle_beta   90.00
_cell.angle_gamma   90.00
#
_symmetry.space_group_name_H-M   'P 1'
#
loop_
_entity.id
_entity.type
_entity.pdbx_description
1 polymer ?
#
loop_
_entity_poly.entity_id
_entity_poly.type
_entity_poly.pdbx_seq_one_letter_code
_entity_poly.pdbx_strand_id
1 'polypeptide(L)'
;MTGYNVTRRRARTALSSLVAAASTSVIGQTASGVEVLDAYERVRRTADDLAASMQAVHGGSWSIVIDHKALVAAVSPHFGSRRS
;
A
#
# COMPACT_ATOMS: atom_id res chain seq x y z
N MET A 1 8.08 -18.75 23.14
CA MET A 1 6.86 -18.17 22.53
C MET A 1 7.08 -16.66 22.30
N THR A 2 8.11 -16.31 21.53
CA THR A 2 8.75 -14.96 21.59
C THR A 2 8.88 -14.30 20.21
N GLY A 3 8.65 -15.04 19.12
CA GLY A 3 8.82 -14.55 17.74
C GLY A 3 7.68 -13.67 17.21
N TYR A 4 6.43 -13.92 17.64
CA TYR A 4 5.26 -13.19 17.15
C TYR A 4 5.28 -11.68 17.45
N ASN A 5 5.87 -11.29 18.58
CA ASN A 5 5.93 -9.89 19.00
C ASN A 5 6.96 -9.08 18.20
N VAL A 6 8.02 -9.71 17.70
CA VAL A 6 9.06 -9.05 16.89
C VAL A 6 8.54 -8.72 15.50
N THR A 7 7.81 -9.64 14.86
CA THR A 7 7.19 -9.45 13.54
C THR A 7 6.14 -8.34 13.57
N ARG A 8 5.30 -8.30 14.63
CA ARG A 8 4.26 -7.28 14.78
C ARG A 8 4.83 -5.87 14.98
N ARG A 9 5.96 -5.75 15.69
CA ARG A 9 6.64 -4.47 15.92
C ARG A 9 7.30 -3.96 14.63
N ARG A 10 7.95 -4.85 13.87
CA ARG A 10 8.54 -4.53 12.55
C ARG A 10 7.50 -4.12 11.52
N ALA A 11 6.37 -4.83 11.46
CA ALA A 11 5.26 -4.48 10.56
C ALA A 11 4.67 -3.09 10.87
N ARG A 12 4.55 -2.74 12.16
CA ARG A 12 4.12 -1.39 12.57
C ARG A 12 5.11 -0.30 12.17
N THR A 13 6.41 -0.54 12.37
CA THR A 13 7.45 0.43 11.97
C THR A 13 7.46 0.64 10.45
N ALA A 14 7.29 -0.42 9.66
CA ALA A 14 7.21 -0.34 8.21
C ALA A 14 5.96 0.42 7.71
N LEU A 15 4.81 0.20 8.36
CA LEU A 15 3.59 0.95 8.05
C LEU A 15 3.73 2.44 8.38
N SER A 16 4.34 2.77 9.52
CA SER A 16 4.58 4.17 9.91
C SER A 16 5.54 4.89 8.97
N SER A 17 6.60 4.22 8.48
CA SER A 17 7.51 4.83 7.49
C SER A 17 6.83 5.08 6.15
N LEU A 18 5.89 4.22 5.75
CA LEU A 18 5.15 4.40 4.51
C LEU A 18 4.17 5.59 4.57
N VAL A 19 3.47 5.75 5.69
CA VAL A 19 2.58 6.90 5.93
C VAL A 19 3.39 8.21 5.98
N ALA A 20 4.57 8.19 6.60
CA ALA A 20 5.46 9.35 6.61
C ALA A 20 5.96 9.73 5.20
N ALA A 21 6.29 8.73 4.36
CA ALA A 21 6.68 8.95 2.97
C ALA A 21 5.52 9.43 2.08
N ALA A 22 4.28 9.01 2.37
CA ALA A 22 3.10 9.50 1.66
C ALA A 22 2.78 10.97 2.01
N SER A 23 3.06 11.38 3.25
CA SER A 23 2.70 12.71 3.78
C SER A 23 3.61 13.84 3.29
N THR A 24 4.83 13.55 2.84
CA THR A 24 5.79 14.57 2.37
C THR A 24 5.66 14.95 0.89
N SER A 25 4.72 14.36 0.14
CA SER A 25 4.58 14.58 -1.30
C SER A 25 3.63 15.72 -1.72
N VAL A 26 2.97 16.40 -0.78
CA VAL A 26 1.85 17.32 -1.09
C VAL A 26 2.22 18.81 -1.01
N ILE A 27 3.50 19.17 -0.88
CA ILE A 27 3.91 20.58 -0.85
C ILE A 27 4.88 20.86 -2.01
N GLY A 28 4.29 21.21 -3.15
CA GLY A 28 4.97 21.95 -4.20
C GLY A 28 5.52 21.10 -5.34
N GLN A 29 4.69 20.87 -6.35
CA GLN A 29 5.19 20.66 -7.72
C GLN A 29 4.08 20.88 -8.75
N THR A 30 3.94 22.15 -9.13
CA THR A 30 3.35 22.57 -10.41
C THR A 30 4.34 22.27 -11.54
N ALA A 31 4.46 21.01 -11.95
CA ALA A 31 5.00 20.62 -13.26
C ALA A 31 4.05 19.60 -13.92
N SER A 32 3.07 20.16 -14.62
CA SER A 32 1.70 19.64 -14.78
C SER A 32 1.48 18.44 -15.73
N GLY A 33 2.45 17.54 -15.92
CA GLY A 33 2.19 16.36 -16.76
C GLY A 33 3.13 15.19 -16.55
N VAL A 34 4.44 15.45 -16.64
CA VAL A 34 5.47 14.40 -16.50
C VAL A 34 5.61 13.97 -15.03
N GLU A 35 5.62 14.92 -14.09
CA GLU A 35 5.68 14.59 -12.65
C GLU A 35 4.40 13.93 -12.13
N VAL A 36 3.26 14.24 -12.75
CA VAL A 36 1.98 13.61 -12.40
C VAL A 36 1.97 12.14 -12.79
N LEU A 37 2.46 11.79 -13.99
CA LEU A 37 2.61 10.39 -14.42
C LEU A 37 3.57 9.61 -13.50
N ASP A 38 4.68 10.23 -13.11
CA ASP A 38 5.64 9.66 -12.15
C ASP A 38 4.99 9.45 -10.76
N ALA A 39 4.15 10.37 -10.29
CA ALA A 39 3.40 10.20 -9.05
C ALA A 39 2.43 9.01 -9.10
N TYR A 40 1.68 8.84 -10.19
CA TYR A 40 0.80 7.67 -10.37
C TYR A 40 1.58 6.36 -10.41
N GLU A 41 2.74 6.35 -11.06
CA GLU A 41 3.61 5.16 -11.12
C GLU A 41 4.17 4.80 -9.74
N ARG A 42 4.61 5.79 -8.95
CA ARG A 42 5.03 5.57 -7.55
C ARG A 42 3.91 5.01 -6.69
N VAL A 43 2.69 5.54 -6.83
CA VAL A 43 1.51 5.06 -6.10
C VAL A 43 1.20 3.62 -6.50
N ARG A 44 1.24 3.30 -7.80
CA ARG A 44 1.03 1.93 -8.30
C ARG A 44 2.06 0.96 -7.75
N ARG A 45 3.35 1.31 -7.79
CA ARG A 45 4.43 0.48 -7.25
C ARG A 45 4.29 0.26 -5.75
N THR A 46 3.91 1.31 -5.02
CA THR A 46 3.65 1.21 -3.57
C THR A 46 2.48 0.28 -3.27
N ALA A 47 1.42 0.31 -4.09
CA ALA A 47 0.30 -0.62 -3.98
C ALA A 47 0.77 -2.07 -4.25
N ASP A 48 1.58 -2.30 -5.28
CA ASP A 48 2.13 -3.63 -5.58
C ASP A 48 2.98 -4.17 -4.41
N ASP A 49 3.87 -3.35 -3.85
CA ASP A 49 4.73 -3.70 -2.71
C ASP A 49 3.90 -4.02 -1.45
N LEU A 50 2.82 -3.26 -1.23
CA LEU A 50 1.89 -3.51 -0.13
C LEU A 50 1.10 -4.81 -0.34
N ALA A 51 0.65 -5.11 -1.56
CA ALA A 51 -0.03 -6.38 -1.86
C ALA A 51 0.89 -7.58 -1.59
N ALA A 52 2.14 -7.50 -2.04
CA ALA A 52 3.16 -8.51 -1.77
C ALA A 52 3.41 -8.69 -0.27
N SER A 53 3.47 -7.58 0.48
CA SER A 53 3.61 -7.61 1.94
C SER A 53 2.41 -8.27 2.62
N MET A 54 1.20 -7.96 2.18
CA MET A 54 -0.02 -8.58 2.71
C MET A 54 -0.07 -10.08 2.41
N GLN A 55 0.32 -10.49 1.20
CA GLN A 55 0.46 -11.90 0.85
C GLN A 55 1.51 -12.61 1.72
N ALA A 56 2.66 -12.00 1.96
CA ALA A 56 3.72 -12.58 2.78
C ALA A 56 3.30 -12.76 4.25
N VAL A 57 2.52 -11.82 4.80
CA VAL A 57 2.11 -11.83 6.21
C VAL A 57 0.87 -12.68 6.46
N HIS A 58 -0.12 -12.60 5.55
CA HIS A 58 -1.44 -13.19 5.76
C HIS A 58 -1.74 -14.38 4.84
N GLY A 59 -0.89 -14.64 3.85
CA GLY A 59 -1.17 -15.61 2.78
C GLY A 59 -2.29 -15.12 1.84
N GLY A 60 -2.54 -15.91 0.80
CA GLY A 60 -3.54 -15.60 -0.21
C GLY A 60 -3.20 -14.40 -1.10
N SER A 61 -4.09 -14.07 -2.02
CA SER A 61 -3.96 -12.91 -2.89
C SER A 61 -4.64 -11.69 -2.26
N TRP A 62 -4.10 -10.49 -2.50
CA TRP A 62 -4.60 -9.25 -1.94
C TRP A 62 -4.76 -8.20 -3.03
N SER A 63 -5.75 -7.32 -2.87
CA SER A 63 -6.05 -6.21 -3.77
C SER A 63 -6.03 -4.90 -3.02
N ILE A 64 -5.40 -3.92 -3.65
CA ILE A 64 -5.31 -2.55 -3.15
C ILE A 64 -5.90 -1.65 -4.23
N VAL A 65 -6.93 -0.93 -3.85
CA VAL A 65 -7.61 0.03 -4.72
C VAL A 65 -7.40 1.41 -4.12
N ILE A 66 -6.85 2.33 -4.90
CA ILE A 66 -6.63 3.72 -4.53
C ILE A 66 -7.47 4.58 -5.46
N ASP A 67 -8.47 5.25 -4.91
CA ASP A 67 -9.29 6.23 -5.62
C ASP A 67 -8.94 7.64 -5.12
N HIS A 68 -8.19 8.37 -5.94
CA HIS A 68 -7.78 9.74 -5.65
C HIS A 68 -8.93 10.75 -5.68
N LYS A 69 -10.01 10.47 -6.42
CA LYS A 69 -11.18 11.35 -6.47
C LYS A 69 -12.04 11.18 -5.23
N ALA A 70 -12.21 9.95 -4.77
CA ALA A 70 -12.93 9.64 -3.55
C ALA A 70 -12.10 9.85 -2.28
N LEU A 71 -10.78 10.06 -2.40
CA LEU A 71 -9.82 10.14 -1.29
C LEU A 71 -9.86 8.89 -0.39
N VAL A 72 -9.99 7.71 -1.01
CA VAL A 72 -10.10 6.42 -0.32
C VAL A 72 -9.04 5.46 -0.83
N ALA A 73 -8.45 4.71 0.11
CA ALA A 73 -7.66 3.52 -0.18
C ALA A 73 -8.33 2.31 0.49
N ALA A 74 -8.64 1.28 -0.29
CA ALA A 74 -9.21 0.03 0.18
C ALA A 74 -8.19 -1.09 0.02
N VAL A 75 -8.02 -1.89 1.08
CA VAL A 75 -7.15 -3.06 1.11
C VAL A 75 -8.01 -4.26 1.48
N SER A 76 -8.09 -5.26 0.60
CA SER A 76 -8.92 -6.43 0.82
C SER A 76 -8.25 -7.70 0.30
N PRO A 77 -8.43 -8.85 0.95
CA PRO A 77 -8.03 -10.12 0.37
C PRO A 77 -8.90 -10.40 -0.87
N HIS A 78 -8.32 -11.05 -1.87
CA HIS A 78 -9.09 -11.61 -2.96
C HIS A 78 -9.90 -12.79 -2.43
N PHE A 79 -11.18 -12.54 -2.21
CA PHE A 79 -12.16 -13.60 -2.09
C PHE A 79 -12.40 -14.16 -3.49
N GLY A 80 -11.51 -15.05 -3.94
CA GLY A 80 -11.81 -15.91 -5.07
C GLY A 80 -13.16 -16.57 -4.80
N SER A 81 -14.11 -16.43 -5.72
CA SER A 81 -15.37 -17.15 -5.64
C SER A 81 -15.03 -18.63 -5.66
N ARG A 82 -14.96 -19.25 -4.47
CA ARG A 82 -15.03 -20.71 -4.34
C ARG A 82 -16.42 -21.07 -4.84
N ARG A 83 -16.55 -21.28 -6.15
CA ARG A 83 -17.66 -22.06 -6.71
C ARG A 83 -17.47 -23.46 -6.16
N SER A 84 -18.33 -23.83 -5.21
CA SER A 84 -18.59 -25.23 -4.86
C SER A 84 -19.15 -25.96 -6.06
#